data_AF-A0A067BW50-F1
#
_entry.id   AF-A0A067BW50-F1
#
_cell.length_a   1.000
_cell.length_b   1.000
_cell.length_c   1.000
_cell.angle_alpha   90.00
_cell.angle_beta   90.00
_cell.angle_gamma   90.00
#
_symmetry.space_group_name_H-M   'P 1'
#
loop_
_entity.id
_entity.type
_entity.pdbx_description
1 polymer ?
#
loop_
_entity_poly.entity_id
_entity_poly.type
_entity_poly.pdbx_seq_one_letter_code
_entity_poly.pdbx_strand_id
1 'polypeptide(L)'
;MASMPLAYSYGPSASARPPRNYWVAPEALKANDAGAATDIYQLGVVLIELMWRKKHGCMDQFAVSIMDVQAGTATNGLLGEPDWYQDLALRCVAHTPSMRPTAAEIVGIFEQHTVDVHIAA
;
A
#
# COMPACT_ATOMS: atom_id res chain seq x y z
N MET A 1 -32.75 -24.66 1.80
CA MET A 1 -32.92 -23.92 0.53
C MET A 1 -32.27 -22.56 0.71
N ALA A 2 -31.54 -22.13 -0.33
CA ALA A 2 -30.38 -21.26 -0.26
C ALA A 2 -30.58 -19.89 0.42
N SER A 3 -29.57 -19.51 1.18
CA SER A 3 -29.36 -18.21 1.81
C SER A 3 -29.37 -17.06 0.80
N MET A 4 -29.92 -15.92 1.24
CA MET A 4 -30.08 -14.67 0.51
C MET A 4 -28.73 -14.08 0.04
N PRO A 5 -28.65 -13.42 -1.13
CA PRO A 5 -27.44 -12.74 -1.55
C PRO A 5 -27.32 -11.40 -0.83
N LEU A 6 -26.16 -11.13 -0.20
CA LEU A 6 -25.79 -9.78 0.23
C LEU A 6 -25.45 -8.97 -1.02
N ALA A 7 -26.46 -8.35 -1.62
CA ALA A 7 -26.26 -7.27 -2.58
C ALA A 7 -25.75 -6.04 -1.82
N TYR A 8 -24.43 -5.83 -1.83
CA TYR A 8 -23.83 -4.62 -1.29
C TYR A 8 -24.10 -3.48 -2.28
N SER A 9 -25.17 -2.73 -2.04
CA SER A 9 -25.54 -1.55 -2.83
C SER A 9 -24.51 -0.44 -2.58
N TYR A 10 -23.72 -0.11 -3.61
CA TYR A 10 -22.77 1.00 -3.58
C TYR A 10 -23.51 2.29 -3.97
N GLY A 11 -24.10 2.96 -2.99
CA GLY A 11 -24.55 4.36 -3.11
C GLY A 11 -23.50 5.31 -2.52
N PRO A 12 -23.25 6.48 -3.11
CA PRO A 12 -22.21 7.39 -2.61
C PRO A 12 -22.73 8.12 -1.37
N SER A 13 -22.39 7.61 -0.19
CA SER A 13 -22.53 8.34 1.07
C SER A 13 -21.22 9.09 1.35
N ALA A 14 -21.27 10.42 1.28
CA ALA A 14 -20.14 11.33 1.47
C ALA A 14 -19.55 11.37 2.89
N SER A 15 -19.88 10.42 3.76
CA SER A 15 -19.37 10.34 5.15
C SER A 15 -18.94 8.93 5.58
N ALA A 16 -18.98 7.94 4.70
CA ALA A 16 -18.46 6.62 5.02
C ALA A 16 -16.93 6.68 5.04
N ARG A 17 -16.33 6.63 6.24
CA ARG A 17 -14.90 6.39 6.37
C ARG A 17 -14.57 5.14 5.54
N PRO A 18 -13.63 5.22 4.57
CA PRO A 18 -13.27 4.05 3.79
C PRO A 18 -12.86 2.91 4.73
N PRO A 19 -13.28 1.66 4.44
CA PRO A 19 -12.92 0.52 5.28
C PRO A 19 -11.41 0.47 5.48
N ARG A 20 -10.95 0.17 6.71
CA ARG A 20 -9.50 0.16 7.04
C ARG A 20 -8.75 -1.06 6.47
N ASN A 21 -9.32 -1.74 5.49
CA ASN A 21 -8.73 -2.92 4.86
C ASN A 21 -7.73 -2.57 3.75
N TYR A 22 -7.53 -1.29 3.42
CA TYR A 22 -6.54 -0.85 2.44
C TYR A 22 -5.09 -1.16 2.85
N TRP A 23 -4.85 -1.53 4.11
CA TRP A 23 -3.56 -2.06 4.59
C TRP A 23 -3.40 -3.57 4.36
N VAL A 24 -4.48 -4.29 4.06
CA VAL A 24 -4.46 -5.75 3.91
C VAL A 24 -3.98 -6.10 2.52
N ALA A 25 -3.07 -7.05 2.38
CA ALA A 25 -2.64 -7.49 1.06
C ALA A 25 -3.83 -8.10 0.26
N PRO A 26 -3.88 -7.93 -1.08
CA PRO A 26 -5.02 -8.37 -1.89
C PRO A 26 -5.29 -9.88 -1.81
N GLU A 27 -4.27 -10.71 -1.60
CA GLU A 27 -4.38 -12.14 -1.35
C GLU A 27 -4.93 -12.46 0.05
N ALA A 28 -4.54 -11.68 1.07
CA ALA A 28 -4.99 -11.86 2.45
C ALA A 28 -6.48 -11.53 2.60
N LEU A 29 -7.05 -10.67 1.76
CA LEU A 29 -8.50 -10.43 1.68
C LEU A 29 -9.30 -11.68 1.26
N LYS A 30 -8.69 -12.58 0.49
CA LYS A 30 -9.39 -13.75 -0.11
C LYS A 30 -9.27 -15.00 0.75
N ALA A 31 -8.10 -15.23 1.33
CA ALA A 31 -7.78 -16.49 1.99
C ALA A 31 -7.40 -16.34 3.48
N ASN A 32 -7.33 -15.11 4.01
CA ASN A 32 -6.76 -14.82 5.34
C ASN A 32 -5.32 -15.37 5.48
N ASP A 33 -4.58 -15.39 4.38
CA ASP A 33 -3.18 -15.79 4.36
C ASP A 33 -2.34 -14.68 4.99
N ALA A 34 -1.54 -15.05 5.99
CA ALA A 34 -0.54 -14.19 6.59
C ALA A 34 0.85 -14.77 6.31
N GLY A 35 1.80 -13.90 5.97
CA GLY A 35 3.18 -14.30 5.76
C GLY A 35 4.07 -13.13 5.37
N ALA A 36 5.36 -13.40 5.13
CA ALA A 36 6.33 -12.34 4.86
C ALA A 36 5.89 -11.41 3.72
N ALA A 37 5.32 -11.94 2.64
CA ALA A 37 4.86 -11.12 1.51
C ALA A 37 3.72 -10.17 1.90
N THR A 38 2.80 -10.56 2.81
CA THR A 38 1.73 -9.68 3.28
C THR A 38 2.27 -8.57 4.15
N ASP A 39 3.28 -8.86 4.97
CA ASP A 39 3.98 -7.86 5.79
C ASP A 39 4.73 -6.85 4.90
N ILE A 40 5.34 -7.32 3.81
CA ILE A 40 5.97 -6.42 2.82
C ILE A 40 4.95 -5.51 2.14
N TYR A 41 3.76 -6.02 1.82
CA TYR A 41 2.69 -5.17 1.30
C TYR A 41 2.31 -4.07 2.29
N GLN A 42 2.10 -4.43 3.56
CA GLN A 42 1.78 -3.47 4.62
C GLN A 42 2.88 -2.42 4.78
N LEU A 43 4.15 -2.84 4.76
CA LEU A 43 5.29 -1.93 4.75
C LEU A 43 5.22 -0.99 3.54
N GLY A 44 4.94 -1.50 2.35
CA GLY A 44 4.75 -0.69 1.13
C GLY A 44 3.69 0.40 1.30
N VAL A 45 2.55 0.09 1.90
CA VAL A 45 1.51 1.10 2.19
C VAL A 45 2.03 2.16 3.17
N VAL A 46 2.86 1.80 4.15
CA VAL A 46 3.49 2.78 5.06
C VAL A 46 4.46 3.69 4.31
N LEU A 47 5.30 3.14 3.44
CA LEU A 47 6.22 3.94 2.61
C LEU A 47 5.45 4.94 1.75
N ILE A 48 4.35 4.49 1.13
CA ILE A 48 3.46 5.35 0.36
C ILE A 48 2.81 6.42 1.25
N GLU A 49 2.38 6.11 2.48
CA GLU A 49 1.84 7.10 3.42
C GLU A 49 2.84 8.22 3.71
N LEU A 50 4.10 7.89 3.96
CA LEU A 50 5.14 8.87 4.25
C LEU A 50 5.36 9.83 3.09
N MET A 51 5.43 9.31 1.86
CA MET A 51 5.51 10.13 0.65
C MET A 51 4.27 11.00 0.47
N TRP A 52 3.08 10.41 0.67
CA TRP A 52 1.80 11.07 0.48
C TRP A 52 1.69 12.30 1.39
N ARG A 53 2.01 12.14 2.68
CA ARG A 53 1.99 13.25 3.64
C ARG A 53 2.93 14.37 3.24
N LYS A 54 4.16 14.03 2.83
CA LYS A 54 5.16 15.01 2.37
C LYS A 54 4.66 15.81 1.16
N LYS A 55 3.97 15.15 0.23
CA LYS A 55 3.52 15.74 -1.03
C LYS A 55 2.21 16.52 -0.91
N HIS A 56 1.21 15.95 -0.25
CA HIS A 56 -0.17 16.47 -0.25
C HIS A 56 -0.51 17.30 0.98
N GLY A 57 0.24 17.16 2.08
CA GLY A 57 -0.03 17.86 3.35
C GLY A 57 -1.30 17.41 4.09
N CYS A 58 -2.12 16.54 3.49
CA CYS A 58 -3.32 15.96 4.08
C CYS A 58 -3.51 14.49 3.65
N MET A 59 -4.49 13.80 4.26
CA MET A 59 -4.73 12.36 4.09
C MET A 59 -6.09 12.02 3.49
N ASP A 60 -6.87 13.03 3.06
CA ASP A 60 -8.29 12.88 2.73
C ASP A 60 -8.55 11.87 1.59
N GLN A 61 -7.60 11.72 0.66
CA GLN A 61 -7.70 10.82 -0.48
C GLN A 61 -6.82 9.58 -0.37
N PHE A 62 -5.97 9.50 0.66
CA PHE A 62 -4.97 8.44 0.78
C PHE A 62 -5.59 7.05 0.77
N ALA A 63 -6.62 6.84 1.60
CA ALA A 63 -7.26 5.53 1.70
C ALA A 63 -7.91 5.08 0.39
N VAL A 64 -8.55 6.01 -0.35
CA VAL A 64 -9.15 5.71 -1.66
C VAL A 64 -8.06 5.36 -2.67
N SER A 65 -6.97 6.12 -2.70
CA SER A 65 -5.84 5.87 -3.59
C SER A 65 -5.15 4.53 -3.30
N ILE A 66 -5.00 4.13 -2.03
CA ILE A 66 -4.47 2.80 -1.70
C ILE A 66 -5.47 1.70 -2.06
N MET A 67 -6.77 1.93 -1.96
CA MET A 67 -7.76 0.95 -2.44
C MET A 67 -7.64 0.71 -3.93
N ASP A 68 -7.37 1.75 -4.73
CA ASP A 68 -7.09 1.59 -6.16
C ASP A 68 -5.81 0.76 -6.40
N VAL A 69 -4.76 0.97 -5.58
CA VAL A 69 -3.54 0.14 -5.62
C VAL A 69 -3.87 -1.32 -5.28
N GLN A 70 -4.61 -1.54 -4.20
CA GLN A 70 -5.04 -2.86 -3.74
C GLN A 70 -5.88 -3.60 -4.79
N ALA A 71 -6.74 -2.86 -5.52
CA ALA A 71 -7.55 -3.38 -6.61
C ALA A 71 -6.76 -3.58 -7.93
N GLY A 72 -5.52 -3.10 -8.00
CA GLY A 72 -4.71 -3.13 -9.23
C GLY A 72 -5.16 -2.13 -10.29
N THR A 73 -5.91 -1.09 -9.91
CA THR A 73 -6.46 -0.05 -10.79
C THR A 73 -5.74 1.30 -10.68
N ALA A 74 -4.72 1.39 -9.83
CA ALA A 74 -3.96 2.63 -9.63
C ALA A 74 -3.31 3.13 -10.92
N THR A 75 -3.27 4.46 -11.08
CA THR A 75 -2.60 5.13 -12.20
C THR A 75 -1.18 5.57 -11.79
N ASN A 76 -0.25 5.66 -12.76
CA ASN A 76 1.15 6.04 -12.51
C ASN A 76 1.32 7.41 -11.82
N GLY A 77 0.30 8.27 -11.84
CA GLY A 77 0.32 9.60 -11.23
C GLY A 77 0.12 9.63 -9.71
N LEU A 78 -0.18 8.48 -9.09
CA LEU A 78 -0.59 8.42 -7.67
C LEU A 78 0.48 8.99 -6.72
N LEU A 79 1.77 8.82 -7.04
CA LEU A 79 2.86 9.10 -6.09
C LEU A 79 3.85 10.20 -6.52
N GLY A 80 3.79 10.70 -7.76
CA GLY A 80 4.62 11.83 -8.21
C GLY A 80 5.77 11.46 -9.14
N GLU A 81 6.89 12.18 -9.02
CA GLU A 81 8.08 11.99 -9.87
C GLU A 81 8.85 10.71 -9.53
N PRO A 82 9.27 9.93 -10.53
CA PRO A 82 9.96 8.66 -10.33
C PRO A 82 11.28 8.86 -9.61
N ASP A 83 11.35 8.42 -8.36
CA ASP A 83 12.58 8.24 -7.59
C ASP A 83 12.71 6.80 -7.06
N TRP A 84 13.89 6.49 -6.50
CA TRP A 84 14.20 5.14 -5.99
C TRP A 84 13.24 4.71 -4.86
N TYR A 85 12.73 5.66 -4.08
CA TYR A 85 11.87 5.38 -2.94
C TYR A 85 10.45 5.07 -3.43
N GLN A 86 9.95 5.80 -4.42
CA GLN A 86 8.69 5.52 -5.09
C GLN A 86 8.72 4.14 -5.76
N ASP A 87 9.79 3.82 -6.49
CA ASP A 87 9.94 2.50 -7.13
C ASP A 87 9.91 1.37 -6.10
N LEU A 88 10.67 1.51 -5.00
CA LEU A 88 10.66 0.56 -3.90
C LEU A 88 9.25 0.40 -3.31
N ALA A 89 8.58 1.50 -2.99
CA ALA A 89 7.24 1.49 -2.40
C ALA A 89 6.22 0.80 -3.32
N LEU A 90 6.28 1.07 -4.63
CA LEU A 90 5.42 0.44 -5.64
C LEU A 90 5.71 -1.07 -5.78
N ARG A 91 6.99 -1.49 -5.74
CA ARG A 91 7.35 -2.92 -5.74
C ARG A 91 6.84 -3.64 -4.49
N CYS A 92 6.90 -3.01 -3.31
CA CYS A 92 6.36 -3.57 -2.07
C CYS A 92 4.84 -3.83 -2.13
N VAL A 93 4.08 -2.97 -2.82
CA VAL A 93 2.61 -3.13 -2.98
C VAL A 93 2.20 -3.87 -4.25
N ALA A 94 3.13 -4.58 -4.90
CA ALA A 94 2.81 -5.38 -6.09
C ALA A 94 1.65 -6.36 -5.81
N HIS A 95 0.68 -6.40 -6.73
CA HIS A 95 -0.52 -7.24 -6.56
C HIS A 95 -0.18 -8.73 -6.47
N THR A 96 0.83 -9.18 -7.23
CA THR A 96 1.36 -10.55 -7.15
C THR A 96 2.38 -10.66 -6.02
N PRO A 97 2.17 -11.52 -5.00
CA PRO A 97 3.03 -11.58 -3.81
C PRO A 97 4.49 -11.91 -4.11
N SER A 98 4.74 -12.77 -5.09
CA SER A 98 6.11 -13.18 -5.49
C SER A 98 6.90 -12.09 -6.22
N MET A 99 6.26 -10.99 -6.62
CA MET A 99 6.91 -9.84 -7.24
C MET A 99 7.38 -8.80 -6.22
N ARG A 100 7.00 -8.97 -4.95
CA ARG A 100 7.41 -8.08 -3.87
C ARG A 100 8.85 -8.42 -3.47
N PRO A 101 9.68 -7.43 -3.13
CA PRO A 101 11.02 -7.68 -2.62
C PRO A 101 10.94 -8.35 -1.24
N THR A 102 11.97 -9.09 -0.90
CA THR A 102 12.20 -9.59 0.46
C THR A 102 12.64 -8.45 1.39
N ALA A 103 12.45 -8.63 2.70
CA ALA A 103 12.94 -7.66 3.68
C ALA A 103 14.46 -7.39 3.55
N ALA A 104 15.25 -8.42 3.23
CA ALA A 104 16.70 -8.27 3.02
C ALA A 104 17.02 -7.39 1.80
N GLU A 105 16.31 -7.56 0.67
CA GLU A 105 16.49 -6.71 -0.50
C GLU A 105 16.08 -5.26 -0.21
N ILE A 106 15.00 -5.05 0.55
CA ILE A 106 14.55 -3.72 0.98
C ILE A 106 15.64 -3.03 1.81
N VAL A 107 16.22 -3.72 2.79
CA VAL A 107 17.34 -3.19 3.59
C VAL A 107 18.52 -2.80 2.69
N GLY A 108 18.93 -3.68 1.77
CA GLY A 108 20.03 -3.37 0.84
C GLY A 108 19.75 -2.15 -0.04
N ILE A 109 18.50 -1.94 -0.46
CA ILE A 109 18.11 -0.74 -1.22
C ILE A 109 18.17 0.50 -0.32
N PHE A 110 17.72 0.42 0.93
CA PHE A 110 17.82 1.53 1.86
C PHE A 110 19.28 1.90 2.12
N GLU A 111 20.14 0.93 2.43
CA GLU A 111 21.58 1.16 2.67
C GLU A 111 22.28 1.84 1.49
N GLN A 112 21.87 1.54 0.25
CA GLN A 112 22.41 2.19 -0.96
C GLN A 112 22.03 3.66 -1.08
N HIS A 113 20.92 4.09 -0.48
CA HIS A 113 20.35 5.42 -0.67
C HIS A 113 20.31 6.26 0.61
N THR A 114 20.57 5.67 1.77
CA THR A 114 20.80 6.40 3.02
C THR A 114 22.29 6.69 3.15
N VAL A 115 22.66 7.96 3.09
CA VAL A 115 23.96 8.41 3.63
C VAL A 115 23.89 8.24 5.14
N ASP A 116 24.92 7.71 5.80
CA ASP A 116 24.99 7.49 7.26
C ASP A 116 24.26 8.60 8.02
N VAL A 117 23.01 8.34 8.39
CA VAL A 117 22.24 9.27 9.21
C VAL A 117 22.74 9.02 10.62
N HIS A 118 23.79 9.73 11.01
CA HIS A 118 24.14 9.85 12.42
C HIS A 118 22.96 10.53 13.10
N ILE A 119 22.03 9.73 13.61
CA ILE A 119 21.07 10.18 14.60
C ILE A 119 21.92 10.42 15.85
N ALA A 120 22.44 11.64 15.97
CA ALA A 120 22.95 12.13 17.23
C ALA A 120 21.79 12.04 18.22
N ALA A 121 21.85 11.02 19.07
CA ALA A 121 20.98 10.84 20.22
C ALA A 121 21.22 11.95 21.25
#